data_AF-A0A1X7UP66-F1
#
_entry.id   AF-A0A1X7UP66-F1
#
_cell.length_a   1.000
_cell.length_b   1.000
_cell.length_c   1.000
_cell.angle_alpha   90.00
_cell.angle_beta   90.00
_cell.angle_gamma   90.00
#
_symmetry.space_group_name_H-M   'P 1'
#
loop_
_entity.id
_entity.type
_entity.pdbx_description
1 polymer ?
#
loop_
_entity_poly.entity_id
_entity_poly.type
_entity_poly.pdbx_seq_one_letter_code
_entity_poly.pdbx_strand_id
1 'polypeptide(L)'
;MKSLNRHILFHFPEVEQQKDGSSCGLFALAFAFDVCDRKDPSLREYFPDNFCRHFHTCLIQQEITSFPSSKITMAVKPPSIIRHVKIYSCLPDSGDDMVKCSKCSDWYHFTCVGI
;
A
#
# COMPACT_ATOMS: atom_id res chain seq x y z
N MET A 1 -14.11 -29.73 -3.81
CA MET A 1 -12.96 -28.88 -3.44
C MET A 1 -13.49 -27.71 -2.62
N LYS A 2 -12.93 -27.45 -1.43
CA LYS A 2 -13.34 -26.32 -0.57
C LYS A 2 -12.82 -25.04 -1.21
N SER A 3 -13.72 -24.12 -1.59
CA SER A 3 -13.38 -22.75 -1.95
C SER A 3 -12.58 -22.15 -0.79
N LEU A 4 -11.30 -21.84 -1.04
CA LEU A 4 -10.52 -21.08 -0.07
C LEU A 4 -11.08 -19.67 -0.11
N ASN A 5 -11.78 -19.30 0.96
CA ASN A 5 -12.31 -17.96 1.18
C ASN A 5 -11.13 -17.02 1.48
N ARG A 6 -10.30 -16.74 0.46
CA ARG A 6 -9.10 -15.92 0.57
C ARG A 6 -9.52 -14.47 0.48
N HIS A 7 -9.12 -13.68 1.47
CA HIS A 7 -9.35 -12.24 1.52
C HIS A 7 -8.01 -11.55 1.76
N ILE A 8 -7.80 -10.41 1.12
CA ILE A 8 -6.71 -9.49 1.47
C ILE A 8 -7.30 -8.40 2.35
N LEU A 9 -6.61 -8.11 3.44
CA LEU A 9 -6.89 -6.97 4.29
C LEU A 9 -5.96 -5.84 3.87
N PHE A 10 -6.53 -4.77 3.35
CA PHE A 10 -5.81 -3.54 3.11
C PHE A 10 -5.95 -2.64 4.33
N HIS A 11 -4.81 -2.26 4.91
CA HIS A 11 -4.73 -1.25 5.95
C HIS A 11 -4.38 0.08 5.29
N PHE A 12 -5.26 1.06 5.45
CA PHE A 12 -5.03 2.45 5.06
C PHE A 12 -4.81 3.25 6.34
N PRO A 13 -3.57 3.32 6.85
CA PRO A 13 -3.27 4.13 8.02
C PRO A 13 -3.50 5.61 7.68
N GLU A 14 -4.04 6.36 8.64
CA GLU A 14 -4.05 7.82 8.55
C GLU A 14 -2.61 8.32 8.70
N VAL A 15 -2.10 9.00 7.67
CA VAL A 15 -0.75 9.55 7.62
C VAL A 15 -0.84 11.04 7.32
N GLU A 16 0.21 11.78 7.65
CA GLU A 16 0.31 13.20 7.33
C GLU A 16 0.06 13.44 5.83
N GLN A 17 -0.87 14.33 5.52
CA GLN A 17 -1.20 14.68 4.15
C GLN A 17 -0.34 15.88 3.72
N GLN A 18 0.13 15.83 2.48
CA GLN A 18 0.71 17.01 1.84
C GLN A 18 -0.28 18.19 1.88
N LYS A 19 0.26 19.40 2.09
CA LYS A 19 -0.54 20.64 2.07
C LYS A 19 -0.52 21.34 0.71
N ASP A 20 0.40 20.93 -0.16
CA ASP A 20 0.55 21.45 -1.52
C ASP A 20 0.19 20.37 -2.57
N GLY A 21 0.20 20.76 -3.84
CA GLY A 21 -0.12 19.87 -4.96
C GLY A 21 1.09 19.18 -5.60
N SER A 22 2.31 19.38 -5.09
CA SER A 22 3.55 18.99 -5.79
C SER A 22 4.50 18.12 -4.95
N SER A 23 4.30 18.03 -3.62
CA SER A 23 5.14 17.26 -2.71
C SER A 23 4.75 15.77 -2.61
N CYS A 24 3.72 15.32 -3.32
CA CYS A 24 3.17 13.97 -3.22
C CYS A 24 4.21 12.89 -3.50
N GLY A 25 5.08 13.13 -4.48
CA GLY A 25 6.17 12.22 -4.82
C GLY A 25 7.19 12.09 -3.67
N LEU A 26 7.51 13.20 -2.99
CA LEU A 26 8.45 13.18 -1.86
C LEU A 26 7.85 12.52 -0.62
N PHE A 27 6.57 12.76 -0.35
CA PHE A 27 5.84 12.01 0.69
C PHE A 27 5.78 10.51 0.37
N ALA A 28 5.48 10.14 -0.87
CA ALA A 28 5.47 8.73 -1.29
C ALA A 28 6.82 8.05 -1.06
N LEU A 29 7.93 8.74 -1.37
CA LEU A 29 9.28 8.24 -1.11
C LEU A 29 9.58 8.13 0.40
N ALA A 30 9.21 9.13 1.19
CA ALA A 30 9.38 9.12 2.64
C ALA A 30 8.62 7.94 3.28
N PHE A 31 7.36 7.73 2.89
CA PHE A 31 6.54 6.61 3.36
C PHE A 31 7.11 5.27 2.92
N ALA A 32 7.51 5.15 1.65
CA ALA A 32 8.11 3.91 1.13
C ALA A 32 9.39 3.55 1.90
N PHE A 33 10.25 4.54 2.19
CA PHE A 33 11.45 4.31 2.99
C PHE A 33 11.11 3.82 4.39
N ASP A 34 10.20 4.50 5.11
CA ASP A 34 9.83 4.10 6.46
C ASP A 34 9.19 2.69 6.48
N VAL A 35 8.33 2.35 5.51
CA VAL A 35 7.75 1.00 5.37
C VAL A 35 8.84 -0.06 5.16
N CYS A 36 9.81 0.20 4.28
CA CYS A 36 10.95 -0.69 4.05
C CYS A 36 11.81 -0.87 5.31
N ASP A 37 11.96 0.19 6.12
CA ASP A 37 12.68 0.19 7.39
C ASP A 37 11.80 -0.26 8.59
N ARG A 38 10.63 -0.86 8.32
CA ARG A 38 9.67 -1.37 9.31
C ARG A 38 9.20 -0.32 10.34
N LYS A 39 9.18 0.96 9.92
CA LYS A 39 8.61 2.07 10.67
C LYS A 39 7.19 2.34 10.15
N ASP A 40 6.31 2.75 11.05
CA ASP A 40 4.93 3.10 10.70
C ASP A 40 4.86 4.60 10.35
N PRO A 41 4.57 4.97 9.08
CA PRO A 41 4.47 6.37 8.68
C PRO A 41 3.38 7.16 9.43
N SER A 42 2.37 6.50 9.99
CA SER A 42 1.33 7.17 10.80
C SER A 42 1.85 7.67 12.15
N LEU A 43 3.00 7.17 12.60
CA LEU A 43 3.63 7.54 13.86
C LEU A 43 4.78 8.55 13.65
N ARG A 44 4.75 9.25 12.52
CA ARG A 44 5.80 10.17 12.08
C ARG A 44 5.19 11.53 11.82
N GLU A 45 5.87 12.56 12.27
CA GLU A 45 5.62 13.93 11.86
C GLU A 45 6.76 14.31 10.92
N TYR A 46 6.43 14.57 9.66
CA TYR A 46 7.40 14.87 8.63
C TYR A 46 7.70 16.36 8.59
N PHE A 47 8.87 16.72 8.04
CA PHE A 47 9.28 18.11 7.85
C PHE A 47 9.43 18.41 6.35
N PRO A 48 8.33 18.65 5.61
CA PRO A 48 8.32 18.71 4.14
C PRO A 48 9.20 19.81 3.57
N ASP A 49 9.36 20.92 4.30
CA ASP A 49 10.22 22.04 3.92
C ASP A 49 11.67 21.61 3.62
N ASN A 50 12.10 20.48 4.20
CA ASN A 50 13.44 19.94 4.01
C ASN A 50 13.52 18.77 3.01
N PHE A 51 12.39 18.28 2.48
CA PHE A 51 12.33 17.08 1.64
C PHE A 51 13.10 17.24 0.34
N CYS A 52 12.90 18.35 -0.39
CA CYS A 52 13.59 18.58 -1.66
C CYS A 52 15.12 18.59 -1.49
N ARG A 53 15.61 19.31 -0.47
CA ARG A 53 17.04 19.40 -0.16
C ARG A 53 17.63 18.05 0.26
N HIS A 54 16.91 17.32 1.10
CA HIS A 54 17.26 15.96 1.51
C HIS A 54 17.35 15.03 0.31
N PHE A 55 16.30 14.97 -0.51
CA PHE A 55 16.24 14.09 -1.65
C PHE A 55 17.32 14.39 -2.69
N HIS A 56 17.61 15.67 -2.94
CA HIS A 56 18.73 16.06 -3.79
C HIS A 56 20.08 15.55 -3.25
N THR A 57 20.28 15.59 -1.93
CA THR A 57 21.48 15.04 -1.28
C THR A 57 21.56 13.53 -1.45
N CYS A 58 20.45 12.82 -1.24
CA CYS A 58 20.36 11.38 -1.50
C CYS A 58 20.69 11.00 -2.94
N LEU A 59 20.23 11.78 -3.92
CA LEU A 59 20.53 11.55 -5.34
C LEU A 59 22.03 11.70 -5.64
N ILE A 60 22.67 12.74 -5.09
CA ILE A 60 24.13 12.95 -5.24
C ILE A 60 24.91 11.78 -4.61
N GLN A 61 24.47 11.34 -3.43
CA GLN A 61 25.11 10.26 -2.67
C GLN A 61 24.76 8.86 -3.19
N GLN A 62 23.77 8.76 -4.09
CA GLN A 62 23.22 7.50 -4.60
C GLN A 62 22.69 6.56 -3.51
N GLU A 63 22.26 7.14 -2.39
CA GLU A 63 21.73 6.41 -1.23
C GLU A 63 20.51 7.15 -0.68
N ILE A 64 19.36 6.48 -0.66
CA ILE A 64 18.17 7.01 0.01
C ILE A 64 18.32 6.75 1.50
N THR A 65 18.19 7.80 2.30
CA THR A 65 18.19 7.72 3.76
C THR A 65 16.86 8.24 4.31
N SER A 66 16.61 8.01 5.61
CA SER A 66 15.37 8.42 6.29
C SER A 66 15.07 9.90 6.02
N PHE A 67 13.87 10.17 5.51
CA PHE A 67 13.43 11.53 5.30
C PHE A 67 13.28 12.28 6.64
N PRO A 68 13.49 13.62 6.64
CA PRO A 68 13.37 14.46 7.83
C PRO A 68 12.02 14.28 8.52
N SER A 69 12.04 13.74 9.73
CA SER A 69 10.84 13.45 10.52
C SER A 69 11.18 13.27 11.99
N SER A 70 10.20 13.51 12.86
CA SER A 70 10.23 13.11 14.26
C SER A 70 9.34 11.88 14.49
N LYS A 71 9.52 11.20 15.62
CA LYS A 71 8.54 10.19 16.07
C LYS A 71 7.47 10.89 16.88
N ILE A 72 6.22 10.64 16.55
CA ILE A 72 5.11 11.08 17.38
C ILE A 72 4.96 10.07 18.53
N THR A 73 5.17 10.52 19.76
CA THR A 73 4.82 9.74 20.95
C THR A 73 3.33 9.90 21.21
N MET A 74 2.50 9.17 20.47
CA MET A 74 1.07 9.05 20.80
C MET A 74 0.86 7.93 21.81
N ALA A 75 0.01 8.17 22.81
CA ALA A 75 -0.47 7.11 23.71
C ALA A 75 -1.39 6.12 22.99
N VAL A 76 -1.98 6.51 21.85
CA VAL A 76 -2.93 5.73 21.06
C VAL A 76 -2.56 5.84 19.57
N LYS A 77 -2.50 4.70 18.87
CA LYS A 77 -2.18 4.64 17.44
C LYS A 77 -3.28 5.33 16.61
N PRO A 78 -2.93 6.09 15.54
CA PRO A 78 -3.92 6.70 14.64
C PRO A 78 -4.87 5.65 14.07
N PRO A 79 -6.13 6.03 13.78
CA PRO A 79 -7.08 5.13 13.18
C PRO A 79 -6.58 4.66 11.80
N SER A 80 -6.84 3.39 11.48
CA SER A 80 -6.58 2.82 10.16
C SER A 80 -7.89 2.34 9.56
N ILE A 81 -8.16 2.72 8.32
CA ILE A 81 -9.30 2.18 7.59
C ILE A 81 -8.93 0.78 7.09
N ILE A 82 -9.73 -0.22 7.44
CA ILE A 82 -9.55 -1.60 6.97
C ILE A 82 -10.52 -1.86 5.84
N ARG A 83 -10.02 -2.45 4.74
CA ARG A 83 -10.85 -2.90 3.61
C ARG A 83 -10.61 -4.37 3.35
N HIS A 84 -11.71 -5.11 3.23
CA HIS A 84 -11.73 -6.52 2.88
C HIS A 84 -11.93 -6.66 1.38
N VAL A 85 -10.96 -7.26 0.70
CA VAL A 85 -11.06 -7.56 -0.72
C VAL A 85 -11.04 -9.07 -0.89
N LYS A 86 -12.14 -9.62 -1.40
CA LYS A 86 -12.23 -11.05 -1.72
C LYS A 86 -11.28 -11.35 -2.89
N ILE A 87 -10.40 -12.33 -2.70
CA ILE A 87 -9.55 -12.84 -3.79
C ILE A 87 -10.34 -13.91 -4.51
N TYR A 88 -10.53 -13.71 -5.81
CA TYR A 88 -11.06 -14.73 -6.70
C TYR A 88 -9.92 -15.61 -7.21
N SER A 89 -10.17 -16.90 -7.32
CA SER A 89 -9.16 -17.95 -7.50
C SER A 89 -8.37 -17.88 -8.82
N CYS A 90 -8.75 -17.01 -9.75
CA CYS A 90 -8.16 -16.94 -11.09
C CYS A 90 -7.89 -15.49 -11.54
N LEU A 91 -7.17 -14.71 -10.75
CA LEU A 91 -6.59 -13.44 -11.22
C LEU A 91 -5.27 -13.68 -11.99
N PRO A 92 -4.97 -12.86 -13.01
CA PRO A 92 -5.73 -11.68 -13.46
C PRO A 92 -6.84 -12.05 -14.46
N ASP A 93 -7.85 -11.17 -14.59
CA ASP A 93 -8.78 -11.16 -15.73
C ASP A 93 -7.94 -10.96 -17.00
N SER A 94 -7.69 -12.07 -17.67
CA SER A 94 -6.82 -12.13 -18.84
C SER A 94 -7.53 -11.67 -20.11
N GLY A 95 -8.83 -11.35 -20.03
CA GLY A 95 -9.70 -11.17 -21.19
C GLY A 95 -10.22 -12.48 -21.78
N ASP A 96 -9.87 -13.63 -21.18
CA ASP A 96 -10.38 -14.95 -21.56
C ASP A 96 -11.82 -15.17 -21.08
N ASP A 97 -12.52 -16.12 -21.69
CA ASP A 97 -13.88 -16.51 -21.30
C ASP A 97 -13.93 -17.05 -19.85
N MET A 98 -14.94 -16.57 -19.11
CA MET A 98 -15.10 -16.82 -17.68
C MET A 98 -16.45 -17.45 -17.38
N VAL A 99 -16.47 -18.48 -16.51
CA VAL A 99 -17.70 -19.09 -16.00
C VAL A 99 -17.84 -18.84 -14.50
N LYS A 100 -19.05 -18.54 -14.04
CA LYS A 100 -19.41 -18.52 -12.61
C LYS A 100 -19.94 -19.88 -12.19
N CYS A 101 -19.32 -20.51 -11.20
CA CYS A 101 -19.83 -21.75 -10.63
C CYS A 101 -21.15 -21.50 -9.89
N SER A 102 -22.22 -22.21 -10.25
CA SER A 102 -23.54 -22.10 -9.58
C SER A 102 -23.53 -22.55 -8.12
N LYS A 103 -22.59 -23.43 -7.73
CA LYS A 103 -22.52 -23.99 -6.38
C LYS A 103 -21.75 -23.11 -5.40
N CYS A 104 -20.59 -22.57 -5.80
CA CYS A 104 -19.74 -21.76 -4.92
C CYS A 104 -19.73 -20.27 -5.26
N SER A 105 -20.36 -19.87 -6.37
CA SER A 105 -20.38 -18.49 -6.88
C SER A 105 -19.01 -17.87 -7.18
N ASP A 106 -17.96 -18.69 -7.26
CA ASP A 106 -16.64 -18.24 -7.70
C ASP A 106 -16.54 -18.27 -9.23
N TRP A 107 -15.68 -17.41 -9.75
CA TRP A 107 -15.40 -17.28 -11.18
C TRP A 107 -14.14 -18.07 -11.55
N TYR A 108 -14.13 -18.63 -12.75
CA TYR A 108 -13.04 -19.45 -13.29
C TYR A 108 -12.87 -19.18 -14.78
N HIS A 109 -11.63 -19.06 -15.25
CA HIS A 109 -11.36 -19.08 -16.70
C HIS A 109 -11.72 -20.45 -17.26
N PHE A 110 -12.21 -20.49 -18.48
CA PHE A 110 -12.52 -21.72 -19.19
C PHE A 110 -11.30 -22.65 -19.25
N THR A 111 -10.12 -22.08 -19.54
CA THR A 111 -8.82 -22.77 -19.54
C THR A 111 -8.43 -23.39 -18.19
N CYS A 112 -8.80 -22.76 -17.07
CA CYS A 112 -8.49 -23.26 -15.72
C CYS A 112 -9.35 -24.47 -15.33
N VAL A 113 -10.52 -24.64 -15.94
CA VAL A 113 -11.46 -25.73 -15.66
C VAL A 113 -11.70 -26.68 -16.83
N GLY A 114 -11.03 -26.44 -17.98
CA GLY A 114 -11.03 -27.33 -19.14
C GLY A 114 -12.37 -27.38 -19.90
N ILE A 115 -13.04 -26.23 -20.02
CA ILE A 115 -14.26 -26.04 -20.82
C ILE A 115 -14.00 -25.13 -22.02
#